data_AF-A0A950Y743-F1
#
_entry.id   AF-A0A950Y743-F1
#
_cell.length_a   1.000
_cell.length_b   1.000
_cell.length_c   1.000
_cell.angle_alpha   90.00
_cell.angle_beta   90.00
_cell.angle_gamma   90.00
#
_symmetry.space_group_name_H-M   'P 1'
#
loop_
_entity.id
_entity.type
_entity.pdbx_description
1 polymer ?
#
loop_
_entity_poly.entity_id
_entity_poly.type
_entity_poly.pdbx_seq_one_letter_code
_entity_poly.pdbx_strand_id
1 'polypeptide(L)'
;MIFGSKHVQITLPIPGRKLAKYELTHTATRELIRGAGALKTRLVFSAAHVVANPLEDKSPLDSPALDWDATLAYRQHLWSLGLHVAEAMDTAQRGQGLDWPVAKELIRRTLADAKTALAKVACGAGTDQLAPSTATLATVRSAYEEQCEFIEQHGGQIILMASRALAACARNAEDYRDL
;
A
#
# COMPACT_ATOMS: atom_id res chain seq x y z
N MET A 1 28.15 -9.39 26.57
CA MET A 1 27.21 -8.96 27.63
C MET A 1 25.91 -9.73 27.43
N ILE A 2 25.53 -10.53 28.42
CA ILE A 2 24.36 -11.42 28.37
C ILE A 2 23.13 -10.56 28.62
N PHE A 3 22.30 -10.32 27.60
CA PHE A 3 20.96 -9.78 27.80
C PHE A 3 20.14 -10.86 28.51
N GLY A 4 19.98 -10.76 29.82
CA GLY A 4 19.07 -11.61 30.58
C GLY A 4 17.68 -11.52 29.96
N SER A 5 17.09 -12.66 29.64
CA SER A 5 15.72 -12.77 29.14
C SER A 5 14.78 -12.14 30.15
N LYS A 6 14.41 -10.87 29.94
CA LYS A 6 13.33 -10.25 30.70
C LYS A 6 12.07 -11.05 30.40
N HIS A 7 11.50 -11.69 31.42
CA HIS A 7 10.18 -12.30 31.34
C HIS A 7 9.16 -11.17 31.15
N VAL A 8 8.87 -10.83 29.88
CA VAL A 8 7.87 -9.82 29.54
C VAL A 8 6.51 -10.49 29.61
N GLN A 9 5.64 -9.96 30.47
CA GLN A 9 4.25 -10.41 30.62
C GLN A 9 3.29 -9.29 30.24
N ILE A 10 2.16 -9.66 29.63
CA ILE A 10 1.07 -8.75 29.32
C ILE A 10 -0.28 -9.42 29.64
N THR A 11 -1.21 -8.68 30.24
CA THR A 11 -2.58 -9.16 30.47
C THR A 11 -3.39 -8.97 29.19
N LEU A 12 -3.93 -10.05 28.63
CA LEU A 12 -4.71 -10.03 27.39
C LEU A 12 -6.12 -10.60 27.58
N PRO A 13 -7.11 -10.12 26.81
CA PRO A 13 -8.45 -10.68 26.81
C PRO A 13 -8.44 -12.11 26.22
N ILE A 14 -9.23 -12.98 26.84
CA ILE A 14 -9.50 -14.35 26.37
C ILE A 14 -11.02 -14.57 26.26
N PRO A 15 -11.47 -15.62 25.55
CA PRO A 15 -12.89 -15.93 25.42
C PRO A 15 -13.64 -15.96 26.76
N GLY A 16 -14.91 -15.56 26.74
CA GLY A 16 -15.74 -15.47 27.94
C GLY A 16 -15.54 -14.18 28.75
N ARG A 17 -14.99 -13.11 28.13
CA ARG A 17 -14.74 -11.80 28.77
C ARG A 17 -13.80 -11.90 29.98
N LYS A 18 -12.85 -12.82 29.93
CA LYS A 18 -11.85 -13.03 30.98
C LYS A 18 -10.52 -12.41 30.58
N LEU A 19 -9.66 -12.18 31.57
CA LEU A 19 -8.30 -11.73 31.38
C LEU A 19 -7.33 -12.84 31.81
N ALA A 20 -6.28 -13.03 31.04
CA ALA A 20 -5.19 -13.94 31.39
C ALA A 20 -3.84 -13.26 31.15
N LYS A 21 -2.85 -13.64 31.98
CA LYS A 21 -1.46 -13.24 31.75
C LYS A 21 -0.89 -14.07 30.61
N TYR A 22 -0.33 -13.39 29.62
CA TYR A 22 0.44 -13.99 28.55
C TYR A 22 1.92 -13.66 28.76
N GLU A 23 2.76 -14.69 28.83
CA GLU A 23 4.21 -14.54 28.84
C GLU A 23 4.72 -14.56 27.40
N LEU A 24 5.53 -13.57 27.02
CA LEU A 24 6.14 -13.55 25.70
C LEU A 24 7.17 -14.69 25.60
N THR A 25 6.89 -15.68 24.76
CA THR A 25 7.74 -16.87 24.60
C THR A 25 8.89 -16.67 23.61
N HIS A 26 8.78 -15.70 22.69
CA HIS A 26 9.81 -15.35 21.72
C HIS A 26 10.40 -13.98 22.04
N THR A 27 11.37 -13.96 22.96
CA THR A 27 12.00 -12.72 23.46
C THR A 27 13.26 -12.31 22.68
N ALA A 28 13.79 -13.20 21.84
CA ALA A 28 14.95 -12.88 21.01
C ALA A 28 14.52 -11.93 19.89
N THR A 29 15.02 -10.69 19.92
CA THR A 29 14.92 -9.78 18.80
C THR A 29 15.74 -10.37 17.66
N ARG A 30 15.08 -10.73 16.55
CA ARG A 30 15.82 -11.16 15.36
C ARG A 30 16.43 -9.91 14.74
N GLU A 31 17.75 -9.88 14.61
CA GLU A 31 18.41 -8.79 13.90
C GLU A 31 17.92 -8.74 12.46
N LEU A 32 17.38 -7.58 12.08
CA LEU A 32 17.00 -7.32 10.70
C LEU A 32 18.25 -6.95 9.93
N ILE A 33 18.58 -7.75 8.91
CA ILE A 33 19.69 -7.44 8.00
C ILE A 33 19.27 -6.25 7.15
N ARG A 34 19.95 -5.12 7.34
CA ARG A 34 19.75 -3.89 6.55
C ARG A 34 20.93 -3.69 5.59
N GLY A 35 20.68 -3.02 4.48
CA GLY A 35 21.72 -2.68 3.52
C GLY A 35 22.27 -3.87 2.73
N ALA A 36 21.57 -5.01 2.72
CA ALA A 36 21.97 -6.21 1.98
C ALA A 36 21.91 -6.06 0.45
N GLY A 37 21.44 -4.92 -0.05
CA GLY A 37 21.12 -4.71 -1.46
C GLY A 37 19.86 -5.49 -1.89
N ALA A 38 19.59 -5.51 -3.18
CA ALA A 38 18.46 -6.25 -3.73
C ALA A 38 18.62 -7.77 -3.56
N LEU A 39 17.50 -8.46 -3.32
CA LEU A 39 17.47 -9.92 -3.29
C LEU A 39 17.88 -10.51 -4.65
N LYS A 40 18.73 -11.55 -4.63
CA LYS A 40 19.39 -12.08 -5.84
C LYS A 40 18.54 -13.08 -6.63
N THR A 41 17.71 -13.87 -5.96
CA THR A 41 17.02 -15.02 -6.57
C THR A 41 15.51 -14.86 -6.67
N ARG A 42 14.95 -13.80 -6.08
CA ARG A 42 13.51 -13.50 -6.08
C ARG A 42 13.31 -12.01 -6.18
N LEU A 43 12.28 -11.61 -6.91
CA LEU A 43 11.76 -10.25 -6.94
C LEU A 43 10.59 -10.18 -5.96
N VAL A 44 10.75 -9.46 -4.86
CA VAL A 44 9.75 -9.41 -3.78
C VAL A 44 9.28 -7.98 -3.60
N PHE A 45 7.98 -7.79 -3.77
CA PHE A 45 7.29 -6.53 -3.48
C PHE A 45 6.51 -6.65 -2.18
N SER A 46 6.58 -5.62 -1.36
CA SER A 46 5.67 -5.42 -0.24
C SER A 46 4.58 -4.44 -0.69
N ALA A 47 3.32 -4.86 -0.63
CA ALA A 47 2.20 -3.94 -0.69
C ALA A 47 2.19 -3.15 0.62
N ALA A 48 2.57 -1.87 0.54
CA ALA A 48 2.78 -1.05 1.72
C ALA A 48 1.47 -0.44 2.23
N HIS A 49 1.32 -0.36 3.55
CA HIS A 49 0.22 0.37 4.18
C HIS A 49 0.47 1.89 4.16
N VAL A 50 -0.52 2.69 4.55
CA VAL A 50 -0.35 4.14 4.80
C VAL A 50 -0.47 4.42 6.29
N VAL A 51 0.15 5.51 6.75
CA VAL A 51 0.02 5.96 8.13
C VAL A 51 -0.96 7.13 8.15
N ALA A 52 -2.05 6.99 8.89
CA ALA A 52 -2.99 8.09 9.10
C ALA A 52 -2.36 9.14 10.02
N ASN A 53 -2.63 10.42 9.76
CA ASN A 53 -2.29 11.51 10.67
C ASN A 53 -3.41 11.65 11.72
N PRO A 54 -3.17 11.29 12.99
CA PRO A 54 -4.22 11.30 14.01
C PRO A 54 -4.50 12.70 14.58
N LEU A 55 -3.74 13.72 14.19
CA LEU A 55 -3.84 15.09 14.72
C LEU A 55 -4.58 16.05 13.77
N GLU A 56 -4.86 15.62 12.56
CA GLU A 56 -5.58 16.41 11.57
C GLU A 56 -7.08 16.34 11.81
N ASP A 57 -7.73 17.51 11.75
CA ASP A 57 -9.18 17.64 11.89
C ASP A 57 -9.90 17.34 10.56
N LYS A 58 -9.79 16.07 10.14
CA LYS A 58 -10.50 15.54 8.98
C LYS A 58 -11.33 14.34 9.37
N SER A 59 -12.45 14.15 8.67
CA SER A 59 -13.26 12.94 8.84
C SER A 59 -12.40 11.70 8.54
N PRO A 60 -12.23 10.80 9.51
CA PRO A 60 -11.48 9.56 9.29
C PRO A 60 -12.23 8.59 8.37
N LEU A 61 -13.52 8.82 8.13
CA LEU A 61 -14.36 8.00 7.26
C LEU A 61 -14.35 8.48 5.81
N ASP A 62 -14.33 9.79 5.60
CA ASP A 62 -14.57 10.36 4.27
C ASP A 62 -13.30 10.87 3.59
N SER A 63 -12.35 11.43 4.36
CA SER A 63 -11.13 12.04 3.81
C SER A 63 -9.98 11.92 4.81
N PRO A 64 -9.49 10.69 5.06
CA PRO A 64 -8.44 10.48 6.05
C PRO A 64 -7.18 11.25 5.68
N ALA A 65 -6.63 11.98 6.65
CA ALA A 65 -5.33 12.63 6.50
C ALA A 65 -4.21 11.59 6.61
N LEU A 66 -3.20 11.70 5.77
CA LEU A 66 -2.00 10.86 5.86
C LEU A 66 -0.89 11.61 6.58
N ASP A 67 -0.17 10.90 7.44
CA ASP A 67 1.16 11.32 7.88
C ASP A 67 2.14 10.91 6.78
N TRP A 68 2.50 11.89 5.94
CA TRP A 68 3.36 11.67 4.78
C TRP A 68 4.76 11.22 5.17
N ASP A 69 5.32 11.80 6.23
CA ASP A 69 6.69 11.52 6.65
C ASP A 69 6.79 10.09 7.20
N ALA A 70 5.84 9.69 8.06
CA ALA A 70 5.79 8.32 8.56
C ALA A 70 5.50 7.31 7.44
N THR A 71 4.62 7.67 6.50
CA THR A 71 4.28 6.84 5.34
C THR A 71 5.50 6.59 4.46
N LEU A 72 6.27 7.62 4.11
CA LEU A 72 7.49 7.51 3.29
C LEU A 72 8.65 6.85 4.05
N ALA A 73 8.81 7.14 5.34
CA ALA A 73 9.80 6.46 6.18
C ALA A 73 9.60 4.94 6.20
N TYR A 74 8.34 4.47 6.14
CA TYR A 74 8.07 3.04 6.02
C TYR A 74 8.51 2.45 4.66
N ARG A 75 8.38 3.18 3.54
CA ARG A 75 8.91 2.73 2.23
C ARG A 75 10.43 2.62 2.29
N GLN A 76 11.08 3.62 2.86
CA GLN A 76 12.53 3.63 3.07
C GLN A 76 12.98 2.45 3.96
N HIS A 77 12.21 2.13 5.00
CA HIS A 77 12.45 0.95 5.82
C HIS A 77 12.37 -0.35 5.00
N LEU A 78 11.34 -0.54 4.17
CA LEU A 78 11.22 -1.72 3.31
C LEU A 78 12.39 -1.84 2.32
N TRP A 79 12.81 -0.74 1.70
CA TRP A 79 13.99 -0.71 0.82
C TRP A 79 15.27 -1.05 1.58
N SER A 80 15.41 -0.59 2.83
CA SER A 80 16.55 -0.93 3.69
C SER A 80 16.70 -2.44 3.93
N LEU A 81 15.59 -3.18 3.87
CA LEU A 81 15.52 -4.64 3.99
C LEU A 81 15.71 -5.37 2.64
N GLY A 82 15.94 -4.65 1.54
CA GLY A 82 16.12 -5.21 0.20
C GLY A 82 14.81 -5.56 -0.52
N LEU A 83 13.65 -5.14 0.01
CA LEU A 83 12.35 -5.34 -0.61
C LEU A 83 12.03 -4.22 -1.61
N HIS A 84 11.15 -4.50 -2.56
CA HIS A 84 10.54 -3.48 -3.42
C HIS A 84 9.16 -3.08 -2.87
N VAL A 85 8.63 -1.97 -3.37
CA VAL A 85 7.33 -1.45 -2.91
C VAL A 85 6.28 -1.57 -4.03
N ALA A 86 5.16 -2.19 -3.71
CA ALA A 86 3.94 -2.09 -4.51
C ALA A 86 3.08 -0.98 -3.89
N GLU A 87 3.01 0.16 -4.58
CA GLU A 87 2.49 1.41 -4.04
C GLU A 87 1.01 1.63 -4.38
N ALA A 88 0.28 2.28 -3.47
CA ALA A 88 -1.13 2.61 -3.62
C ALA A 88 -2.03 1.42 -4.00
N MET A 89 -1.75 0.25 -3.40
CA MET A 89 -2.48 -1.01 -3.55
C MET A 89 -3.57 -1.18 -2.48
N ASP A 90 -4.27 -2.32 -2.49
CA ASP A 90 -5.33 -2.64 -1.50
C ASP A 90 -4.86 -2.51 -0.04
N THR A 91 -3.61 -2.87 0.28
CA THR A 91 -3.04 -2.71 1.63
C THR A 91 -2.88 -1.25 2.06
N ALA A 92 -2.78 -0.32 1.09
CA ALA A 92 -2.85 1.13 1.32
C ALA A 92 -4.30 1.64 1.41
N GLN A 93 -5.28 0.73 1.48
CA GLN A 93 -6.72 1.01 1.53
C GLN A 93 -7.27 1.66 0.25
N ARG A 94 -6.63 1.40 -0.90
CA ARG A 94 -7.03 1.96 -2.20
C ARG A 94 -8.47 1.58 -2.54
N GLY A 95 -9.30 2.60 -2.78
CA GLY A 95 -10.72 2.43 -3.08
C GLY A 95 -11.61 2.06 -1.89
N GLN A 96 -11.08 2.00 -0.66
CA GLN A 96 -11.81 1.80 0.60
C GLN A 96 -11.23 2.73 1.69
N GLY A 97 -11.07 4.01 1.37
CA GLY A 97 -10.55 5.06 2.26
C GLY A 97 -9.46 5.92 1.63
N LEU A 98 -8.66 5.36 0.72
CA LEU A 98 -7.70 6.11 -0.08
C LEU A 98 -8.24 6.29 -1.51
N ASP A 99 -8.66 7.52 -1.84
CA ASP A 99 -9.17 7.87 -3.17
C ASP A 99 -8.04 8.14 -4.18
N TRP A 100 -8.42 8.32 -5.45
CA TRP A 100 -7.45 8.57 -6.52
C TRP A 100 -6.61 9.83 -6.28
N PRO A 101 -7.17 11.02 -5.95
CA PRO A 101 -6.36 12.21 -5.66
C PRO A 101 -5.25 11.98 -4.62
N VAL A 102 -5.56 11.31 -3.50
CA VAL A 102 -4.55 11.05 -2.46
C VAL A 102 -3.56 9.97 -2.91
N ALA A 103 -4.03 8.91 -3.57
CA ALA A 103 -3.17 7.87 -4.11
C ALA A 103 -2.21 8.38 -5.18
N LYS A 104 -2.66 9.32 -6.02
CA LYS A 104 -1.87 10.01 -7.03
C LYS A 104 -0.69 10.76 -6.39
N GLU A 105 -0.95 11.48 -5.29
CA GLU A 105 0.09 12.17 -4.54
C GLU A 105 1.05 11.20 -3.83
N LEU A 106 0.53 10.11 -3.26
CA LEU A 106 1.35 9.04 -2.67
C LEU A 106 2.32 8.44 -3.69
N ILE A 107 1.81 8.07 -4.87
CA ILE A 107 2.62 7.55 -5.98
C ILE A 107 3.71 8.55 -6.35
N ARG A 108 3.35 9.82 -6.54
CA ARG A 108 4.30 10.88 -6.91
C ARG A 108 5.45 11.00 -5.91
N ARG A 109 5.12 11.03 -4.62
CA ARG A 109 6.11 11.15 -3.54
C ARG A 109 6.99 9.91 -3.44
N THR A 110 6.39 8.72 -3.44
CA THR A 110 7.16 7.47 -3.38
C THR A 110 8.11 7.32 -4.56
N LEU A 111 7.66 7.63 -5.78
CA LEU A 111 8.51 7.56 -6.97
C LEU A 111 9.66 8.58 -6.94
N ALA A 112 9.44 9.77 -6.36
CA ALA A 112 10.50 10.73 -6.14
C ALA A 112 11.55 10.19 -5.14
N ASP A 113 11.12 9.63 -4.02
CA ASP A 113 12.00 9.03 -3.00
C ASP A 113 12.78 7.82 -3.53
N ALA A 114 12.13 6.98 -4.36
CA ALA A 114 12.72 5.76 -4.90
C ALA A 114 13.92 6.03 -5.82
N LYS A 115 13.95 7.18 -6.50
CA LYS A 115 15.10 7.60 -7.32
C LYS A 115 16.37 7.73 -6.48
N THR A 116 16.25 8.25 -5.26
CA THR A 116 17.36 8.40 -4.32
C THR A 116 17.77 7.05 -3.72
N ALA A 117 16.81 6.16 -3.46
CA ALA A 117 17.05 4.85 -2.85
C ALA A 117 17.54 3.78 -3.84
N LEU A 118 17.53 4.06 -5.15
CA LEU A 118 17.78 3.09 -6.23
C LEU A 118 16.92 1.81 -6.09
N ALA A 119 15.71 1.97 -5.56
CA ALA A 119 14.78 0.88 -5.28
C ALA A 119 13.67 0.80 -6.34
N LYS A 120 13.17 -0.41 -6.60
CA LYS A 120 12.04 -0.59 -7.53
C LYS A 120 10.72 -0.29 -6.83
N VAL A 121 9.85 0.39 -7.57
CA VAL A 121 8.47 0.67 -7.19
C VAL A 121 7.57 0.34 -8.36
N ALA A 122 6.46 -0.34 -8.08
CA ALA A 122 5.38 -0.55 -9.03
C ALA A 122 4.08 -0.02 -8.40
N CYS A 123 3.26 0.70 -9.16
CA CYS A 123 2.17 1.53 -8.66
C CYS A 123 0.83 1.03 -9.18
N GLY A 124 -0.18 0.95 -8.30
CA GLY A 124 -1.53 0.57 -8.67
C GLY A 124 -2.20 1.60 -9.59
N ALA A 125 -2.55 1.16 -10.80
CA ALA A 125 -3.39 1.89 -11.76
C ALA A 125 -4.75 1.22 -11.87
N GLY A 126 -5.82 1.97 -11.64
CA GLY A 126 -7.18 1.46 -11.63
C GLY A 126 -8.16 2.42 -12.29
N THR A 127 -9.38 2.43 -11.75
CA THR A 127 -10.52 3.24 -12.24
C THR A 127 -11.36 3.74 -11.07
N ASP A 128 -10.75 3.85 -9.90
CA ASP A 128 -11.39 4.19 -8.62
C ASP A 128 -11.84 5.65 -8.54
N GLN A 129 -11.49 6.50 -9.53
CA GLN A 129 -12.09 7.82 -9.70
C GLN A 129 -13.50 7.77 -10.33
N LEU A 130 -13.92 6.64 -10.89
CA LEU A 130 -15.25 6.48 -11.47
C LEU A 130 -16.28 6.00 -10.44
N ALA A 131 -17.48 6.55 -10.51
CA ALA A 131 -18.65 5.96 -9.88
C ALA A 131 -19.12 4.74 -10.71
N PRO A 132 -19.16 3.51 -10.15
CA PRO A 132 -19.49 2.32 -10.94
C PRO A 132 -20.88 2.36 -11.57
N SER A 133 -21.84 3.03 -10.92
CA SER A 133 -23.25 3.09 -11.37
C SER A 133 -23.47 3.87 -12.66
N THR A 134 -22.53 4.72 -13.06
CA THR A 134 -22.64 5.57 -14.26
C THR A 134 -21.56 5.27 -15.30
N ALA A 135 -20.73 4.25 -15.07
CA ALA A 135 -19.61 3.94 -15.93
C ALA A 135 -20.04 3.29 -17.25
N THR A 136 -19.30 3.63 -18.31
CA THR A 136 -19.34 2.98 -19.62
C THR A 136 -17.95 2.43 -19.96
N LEU A 137 -17.85 1.49 -20.92
CA LEU A 137 -16.56 0.95 -21.36
C LEU A 137 -15.60 2.06 -21.82
N ALA A 138 -16.11 3.09 -22.50
CA ALA A 138 -15.30 4.23 -22.93
C ALA A 138 -14.72 5.01 -21.75
N THR A 139 -15.54 5.33 -20.74
CA THR A 139 -15.06 6.04 -19.54
C THR A 139 -14.10 5.19 -18.72
N VAL A 140 -14.28 3.86 -18.68
CA VAL A 140 -13.37 2.93 -18.00
C VAL A 140 -12.00 2.93 -18.69
N ARG A 141 -11.95 2.86 -20.03
CA ARG A 141 -10.70 2.96 -20.79
C ARG A 141 -9.97 4.26 -20.47
N SER A 142 -10.67 5.40 -20.60
CA SER A 142 -10.06 6.70 -20.32
C SER A 142 -9.59 6.85 -18.87
N ALA A 143 -10.28 6.23 -17.91
CA ALA A 143 -9.84 6.23 -16.51
C ALA A 143 -8.55 5.42 -16.30
N TYR A 144 -8.41 4.28 -16.97
CA TYR A 144 -7.15 3.53 -16.96
C TYR A 144 -6.02 4.31 -17.61
N GLU A 145 -6.26 4.87 -18.80
CA GLU A 145 -5.30 5.72 -19.53
C GLU A 145 -4.80 6.87 -18.64
N GLU A 146 -5.71 7.61 -18.00
CA GLU A 146 -5.35 8.71 -17.09
C GLU A 146 -4.40 8.27 -15.96
N GLN A 147 -4.74 7.18 -15.26
CA GLN A 147 -3.90 6.72 -14.13
C GLN A 147 -2.56 6.17 -14.62
N CYS A 148 -2.57 5.38 -15.70
CA CYS A 148 -1.37 4.82 -16.31
C CYS A 148 -0.43 5.93 -16.79
N GLU A 149 -0.93 6.89 -17.58
CA GLU A 149 -0.17 8.04 -18.07
C GLU A 149 0.47 8.80 -16.90
N PHE A 150 -0.28 9.05 -15.83
CA PHE A 150 0.27 9.75 -14.68
C PHE A 150 1.43 8.99 -14.03
N ILE A 151 1.30 7.67 -13.84
CA ILE A 151 2.34 6.82 -13.25
C ILE A 151 3.58 6.82 -14.16
N GLU A 152 3.38 6.64 -15.47
CA GLU A 152 4.45 6.60 -16.48
C GLU A 152 5.19 7.93 -16.60
N GLN A 153 4.48 9.07 -16.54
CA GLN A 153 5.09 10.41 -16.52
C GLN A 153 6.06 10.60 -15.35
N HIS A 154 5.86 9.87 -14.24
CA HIS A 154 6.76 9.90 -13.09
C HIS A 154 7.82 8.79 -13.13
N GLY A 155 7.85 7.99 -14.20
CA GLY A 155 8.77 6.87 -14.40
C GLY A 155 8.43 5.62 -13.59
N GLY A 156 7.18 5.49 -13.13
CA GLY A 156 6.71 4.35 -12.35
C GLY A 156 6.37 3.14 -13.23
N GLN A 157 6.62 1.94 -12.72
CA GLN A 157 6.07 0.72 -13.29
C GLN A 157 4.60 0.59 -12.90
N ILE A 158 3.72 0.16 -13.81
CA ILE A 158 2.30 -0.04 -13.52
C ILE A 158 2.03 -1.43 -12.93
N ILE A 159 1.14 -1.47 -11.93
CA ILE A 159 0.37 -2.66 -11.54
C ILE A 159 -1.07 -2.38 -11.99
N LEU A 160 -1.55 -3.08 -13.01
CA LEU A 160 -2.92 -2.91 -13.49
C LEU A 160 -3.89 -3.56 -12.50
N MET A 161 -4.68 -2.74 -11.82
CA MET A 161 -5.66 -3.17 -10.82
C MET A 161 -6.99 -3.51 -11.47
N ALA A 162 -7.76 -4.38 -10.82
CA ALA A 162 -9.13 -4.67 -11.24
C ALA A 162 -10.03 -3.42 -11.13
N SER A 163 -11.00 -3.29 -12.04
CA SER A 163 -11.93 -2.17 -12.10
C SER A 163 -13.31 -2.56 -11.58
N ARG A 164 -13.80 -1.84 -10.55
CA ARG A 164 -15.20 -1.94 -10.11
C ARG A 164 -16.16 -1.41 -11.18
N ALA A 165 -15.77 -0.37 -11.89
CA ALA A 165 -16.56 0.26 -12.95
C ALA A 165 -16.74 -0.69 -14.15
N LEU A 166 -15.67 -1.36 -14.59
CA LEU A 166 -15.72 -2.39 -15.62
C LEU A 166 -16.62 -3.55 -15.19
N ALA A 167 -16.44 -4.02 -13.95
CA ALA A 167 -17.26 -5.11 -13.41
C ALA A 167 -18.76 -4.79 -13.40
N ALA A 168 -19.12 -3.51 -13.27
CA ALA A 168 -20.50 -3.05 -13.29
C ALA A 168 -21.08 -2.87 -14.71
N CYS A 169 -20.26 -2.43 -15.69
CA CYS A 169 -20.76 -2.10 -17.04
C CYS A 169 -20.49 -3.17 -18.11
N ALA A 170 -19.56 -4.09 -17.90
CA ALA A 170 -19.27 -5.18 -18.84
C ALA A 170 -20.44 -6.18 -18.90
N ARG A 171 -20.75 -6.65 -20.11
CA ARG A 171 -21.86 -7.57 -20.38
C ARG A 171 -21.42 -8.99 -20.72
N ASN A 172 -20.17 -9.17 -21.12
CA ASN A 172 -19.60 -10.44 -21.57
C ASN A 172 -18.07 -10.44 -21.42
N ALA A 173 -17.41 -11.53 -21.80
CA ALA A 173 -15.96 -11.67 -21.70
C ALA A 173 -15.22 -10.82 -22.74
N GLU A 174 -15.84 -10.55 -23.89
CA GLU A 174 -15.32 -9.69 -24.96
C GLU A 174 -15.07 -8.28 -24.43
N ASP A 175 -15.99 -7.73 -23.63
CA ASP A 175 -15.85 -6.40 -23.04
C ASP A 175 -14.60 -6.28 -22.14
N TYR A 176 -14.18 -7.35 -21.46
CA TYR A 176 -12.94 -7.35 -20.67
C TYR A 176 -11.69 -7.52 -21.52
N ARG A 177 -11.78 -8.27 -22.62
CA ARG A 177 -10.66 -8.52 -23.54
C ARG A 177 -10.33 -7.28 -24.36
N ASP A 178 -11.36 -6.57 -24.80
CA ASP A 178 -11.24 -5.47 -25.75
C ASP A 178 -11.02 -4.11 -25.07
N LEU A 179 -11.18 -4.04 -23.73
CA LEU A 179 -10.81 -2.88 -22.92
C LEU A 179 -9.30 -2.70 -22.89
#